data_AF-A0A842HBW2-F1
#
_entry.id   AF-A0A842HBW2-F1
#
_cell.length_a   1.000
_cell.length_b   1.000
_cell.length_c   1.000
_cell.angle_alpha   90.00
_cell.angle_beta   90.00
_cell.angle_gamma   90.00
#
_symmetry.space_group_name_H-M   'P 1'
#
loop_
_entity.id
_entity.type
_entity.pdbx_description
1 polymer ?
#
loop_
_entity_poly.entity_id
_entity_poly.type
_entity_poly.pdbx_seq_one_letter_code
_entity_poly.pdbx_strand_id
1 'polypeptide(L)'
;MIKRQHLREVILLQLEAAAPAFLPVDTLRTGIRHAGHEITDRILRRELAYLDDKKLIDSALPDLDPADKRYRLAAQGQDFLDANGLSES
;
A
#
# COMPACT_ATOMS: atom_id res chain seq x y z
N MET A 1 -2.87 -4.12 18.47
CA MET A 1 -2.14 -4.74 17.34
C MET A 1 -3.08 -4.77 16.14
N ILE A 2 -2.70 -4.17 15.01
CA ILE A 2 -3.55 -4.14 13.81
C ILE A 2 -3.71 -5.54 13.20
N LYS A 3 -4.92 -5.90 12.78
CA LYS A 3 -5.16 -7.13 12.02
C LYS A 3 -4.52 -6.98 10.63
N ARG A 4 -3.87 -8.02 10.11
CA ARG A 4 -3.16 -7.94 8.82
C ARG A 4 -4.05 -7.49 7.66
N GLN A 5 -5.29 -7.96 7.64
CA GLN A 5 -6.26 -7.56 6.63
C GLN A 5 -6.53 -6.05 6.67
N HIS A 6 -6.77 -5.51 7.86
CA HIS A 6 -6.96 -4.07 8.06
C HIS A 6 -5.73 -3.25 7.64
N LEU A 7 -4.52 -3.72 7.92
CA LEU A 7 -3.30 -3.05 7.48
C LEU A 7 -3.21 -2.94 5.95
N ARG A 8 -3.63 -4.00 5.24
CA ARG A 8 -3.62 -4.01 3.76
C ARG A 8 -4.64 -3.04 3.20
N GLU A 9 -5.83 -2.99 3.78
CA GLU A 9 -6.88 -2.03 3.40
C GLU A 9 -6.38 -0.60 3.58
N VAL A 10 -5.76 -0.29 4.73
CA VAL A 10 -5.15 1.02 4.99
C VAL A 10 -4.04 1.37 3.98
N ILE A 11 -3.25 0.40 3.52
CA ILE A 11 -2.26 0.62 2.46
C ILE A 11 -2.95 0.92 1.13
N LEU A 12 -3.94 0.12 0.74
CA LEU A 12 -4.64 0.28 -0.53
C LEU A 12 -5.39 1.62 -0.60
N LEU A 13 -6.07 2.03 0.47
CA LEU A 13 -6.76 3.33 0.57
C LEU A 13 -5.78 4.51 0.46
N GLN A 14 -4.59 4.40 1.06
CA GLN A 14 -3.56 5.44 0.87
C GLN A 14 -3.06 5.52 -0.57
N LEU A 15 -2.95 4.39 -1.26
CA LEU A 15 -2.53 4.34 -2.66
C LEU A 15 -3.63 4.82 -3.60
N GLU A 16 -4.90 4.55 -3.28
CA GLU A 16 -6.07 5.10 -3.96
C GLU A 16 -6.11 6.62 -3.86
N ALA A 17 -5.97 7.16 -2.65
CA ALA A 17 -5.96 8.61 -2.42
C ALA A 17 -4.80 9.34 -3.15
N ALA A 18 -3.72 8.62 -3.46
CA ALA A 18 -2.58 9.15 -4.21
C ALA A 18 -2.62 8.82 -5.70
N ALA A 19 -3.59 8.05 -6.18
CA ALA A 19 -3.65 7.61 -7.57
C ALA A 19 -3.74 8.82 -8.52
N PRO A 20 -3.01 8.82 -9.65
CA PRO A 20 -2.23 7.72 -10.21
C PRO A 20 -0.73 7.69 -9.80
N ALA A 21 -0.34 8.42 -8.76
CA ALA A 21 1.07 8.59 -8.37
C ALA A 21 1.64 7.37 -7.62
N PHE A 22 2.97 7.22 -7.69
CA PHE A 22 3.72 6.27 -6.88
C PHE A 22 4.13 6.89 -5.54
N LEU A 23 3.91 6.17 -4.45
CA LEU A 23 4.35 6.53 -3.10
C LEU A 23 5.57 5.72 -2.67
N PRO A 24 6.58 6.35 -2.02
CA PRO A 24 7.67 5.63 -1.39
C PRO A 24 7.20 4.92 -0.11
N VAL A 25 7.92 3.87 0.30
CA VAL A 25 7.62 3.08 1.52
C VAL A 25 7.52 3.96 2.77
N ASP A 26 8.35 4.99 2.87
CA ASP A 26 8.34 5.92 4.01
C ASP A 26 7.07 6.76 4.12
N THR A 27 6.48 7.15 2.98
CA THR A 27 5.20 7.86 2.97
C THR A 27 4.08 6.94 3.45
N LEU A 28 4.03 5.69 2.97
CA LEU A 28 3.05 4.70 3.41
C LEU A 28 3.18 4.42 4.92
N ARG A 29 4.41 4.26 5.41
CA ARG A 29 4.67 4.09 6.85
C ARG A 29 4.16 5.29 7.65
N THR A 30 4.38 6.50 7.15
CA THR A 30 3.93 7.74 7.80
C THR A 30 2.41 7.81 7.87
N GLY A 31 1.70 7.48 6.78
CA GLY A 31 0.24 7.45 6.78
C GLY A 31 -0.35 6.38 7.69
N ILE A 32 0.26 5.18 7.75
CA ILE A 32 -0.14 4.12 8.70
C ILE A 32 0.01 4.60 10.15
N ARG A 33 1.08 5.34 10.46
CA ARG A 33 1.28 5.96 11.77
C ARG A 33 0.23 7.02 12.07
N HIS A 34 -0.12 7.88 11.10
CA HIS A 34 -1.19 8.86 11.26
C HIS A 34 -2.58 8.21 11.43
N ALA A 35 -2.79 7.02 10.89
CA ALA A 35 -3.97 6.19 11.15
C ALA A 35 -3.97 5.53 12.55
N GLY A 36 -2.98 5.84 13.41
CA GLY A 36 -2.89 5.34 14.77
C GLY A 36 -2.23 3.96 14.90
N HIS A 37 -1.43 3.55 13.91
CA HIS A 37 -0.80 2.24 13.89
C HIS A 37 0.72 2.31 13.82
N GLU A 38 1.38 1.75 14.83
CA GLU A 38 2.83 1.55 14.84
C GLU A 38 3.17 0.18 14.26
N ILE A 39 3.95 0.15 13.18
CA ILE A 39 4.42 -1.08 12.53
C ILE A 39 5.92 -1.00 12.21
N THR A 40 6.57 -2.16 12.23
CA THR A 40 7.97 -2.26 11.78
C THR A 40 8.05 -2.22 10.26
N ASP A 41 9.17 -1.73 9.73
CA ASP A 41 9.47 -1.76 8.28
C ASP A 41 9.35 -3.18 7.70
N ARG A 42 9.81 -4.20 8.44
CA ARG A 42 9.68 -5.61 8.07
C ARG A 42 8.22 -6.04 7.86
N ILE A 43 7.29 -5.57 8.71
CA ILE A 43 5.86 -5.88 8.56
C ILE A 43 5.30 -5.18 7.32
N LEU A 44 5.61 -3.90 7.13
CA LEU A 44 5.15 -3.12 5.98
C LEU A 44 5.61 -3.76 4.66
N ARG A 45 6.92 -4.03 4.53
CA ARG A 45 7.48 -4.65 3.32
C ARG A 45 6.87 -6.01 3.01
N ARG A 46 6.58 -6.81 4.04
CA ARG A 46 5.91 -8.11 3.86
C ARG A 46 4.49 -7.95 3.33
N GLU A 47 3.71 -7.01 3.84
CA GLU A 47 2.35 -6.81 3.34
C GLU A 47 2.35 -6.17 1.94
N LEU A 48 3.31 -5.28 1.64
CA LEU A 48 3.52 -4.76 0.28
C LEU A 48 3.88 -5.87 -0.72
N ALA A 49 4.79 -6.78 -0.36
CA ALA A 49 5.11 -7.94 -1.19
C ALA A 49 3.88 -8.82 -1.44
N TYR A 50 3.06 -9.06 -0.41
CA TYR A 50 1.82 -9.81 -0.56
C TYR A 50 0.84 -9.12 -1.53
N LEU A 51 0.68 -7.80 -1.45
CA LEU A 51 -0.22 -7.05 -2.33
C LEU A 51 0.28 -7.03 -3.79
N ASP A 52 1.60 -6.92 -3.98
CA ASP A 52 2.29 -7.01 -5.29
C ASP A 52 2.12 -8.41 -5.92
N ASP A 53 2.27 -9.47 -5.12
CA ASP A 53 2.01 -10.85 -5.53
C ASP A 53 0.54 -11.07 -5.93
N LYS A 54 -0.38 -10.39 -5.23
CA LYS A 54 -1.81 -10.39 -5.54
C LYS A 54 -2.21 -9.44 -6.66
N LYS A 55 -1.26 -8.71 -7.26
CA LYS A 55 -1.48 -7.75 -8.34
C LYS A 55 -2.44 -6.61 -7.98
N LEU A 56 -2.58 -6.33 -6.69
CA LEU A 56 -3.41 -5.22 -6.19
C LEU A 56 -2.65 -3.88 -6.21
N ILE A 57 -1.32 -3.92 -6.27
CA ILE A 57 -0.46 -2.75 -6.39
C ILE A 57 0.60 -2.99 -7.47
N ASP A 58 1.02 -1.91 -8.12
CA ASP A 58 2.20 -1.93 -8.98
C ASP A 58 3.40 -1.42 -8.18
N SER A 59 4.59 -1.88 -8.56
CA SER A 59 5.83 -1.35 -7.99
C SER A 59 6.80 -0.85 -9.05
N ALA A 60 7.49 0.25 -8.72
CA ALA A 60 8.57 0.81 -9.51
C ALA A 60 9.85 0.77 -8.69
N LEU A 61 10.90 0.19 -9.27
CA LEU A 61 12.26 0.32 -8.76
C LEU A 61 12.89 1.54 -9.43
N PRO A 62 13.29 2.57 -8.68
CA PRO A 62 14.23 3.55 -9.21
C PRO A 62 15.60 2.88 -9.39
N ASP A 63 16.32 3.29 -10.42
CA ASP A 63 17.52 2.61 -10.97
C ASP A 63 18.71 2.42 -10.01
N LEU A 64 18.64 2.90 -8.75
CA LEU A 64 19.80 3.07 -7.89
C LEU A 64 19.73 2.39 -6.50
N ASP A 65 18.55 2.07 -5.95
CA ASP A 65 18.44 1.40 -4.64
C ASP A 65 17.12 0.62 -4.46
N PRO A 66 17.15 -0.69 -4.11
CA PRO A 66 15.96 -1.43 -3.68
C PRO A 66 15.20 -0.80 -2.50
N ALA A 67 15.87 0.00 -1.66
CA ALA A 67 15.27 0.75 -0.57
C ALA A 67 14.29 1.82 -1.06
N ASP A 68 14.48 2.35 -2.27
CA ASP A 68 13.67 3.40 -2.88
C ASP A 68 12.47 2.86 -3.68
N LYS A 69 12.12 1.57 -3.52
CA LYS A 69 10.96 0.96 -4.18
C LYS A 69 9.69 1.77 -3.88
N ARG A 70 8.96 2.14 -4.93
CA ARG A 70 7.71 2.91 -4.85
C ARG A 70 6.54 2.05 -5.29
N TYR A 71 5.35 2.38 -4.79
CA TYR A 71 4.14 1.62 -5.03
C TYR A 71 2.98 2.53 -5.45
N ARG A 72 2.12 2.07 -6.35
CA ARG A 72 0.85 2.71 -6.70
C ARG A 72 -0.28 1.67 -6.69
N LEU A 73 -1.52 2.12 -6.65
CA LEU A 73 -2.67 1.24 -6.82
C LEU A 73 -2.70 0.68 -8.25
N ALA A 74 -2.94 -0.62 -8.40
CA ALA A 74 -3.20 -1.25 -9.69
C ALA A 74 -4.71 -1.36 -9.94
N ALA A 75 -5.13 -1.60 -11.18
CA ALA A 75 -6.55 -1.74 -11.53
C ALA A 75 -7.26 -2.83 -10.70
N GLN A 76 -6.63 -3.99 -10.49
CA GLN A 76 -7.21 -5.04 -9.63
C GLN A 76 -7.29 -4.62 -8.16
N GLY A 77 -6.43 -3.71 -7.72
CA GLY A 77 -6.51 -3.10 -6.40
C GLY A 77 -7.75 -2.21 -6.27
N GLN A 78 -8.06 -1.43 -7.32
CA GLN A 78 -9.30 -0.66 -7.38
C GLN A 78 -10.52 -1.58 -7.35
N ASP A 79 -10.57 -2.61 -8.21
CA ASP A 79 -11.66 -3.58 -8.24
C ASP A 79 -11.87 -4.25 -6.87
N PHE A 80 -10.78 -4.53 -6.15
CA PHE A 80 -10.83 -5.06 -4.80
C PHE A 80 -11.47 -4.06 -3.82
N LEU A 81 -11.09 -2.79 -3.85
CA LEU A 81 -11.68 -1.76 -2.97
C LEU A 81 -13.16 -1.58 -3.25
N ASP A 82 -13.55 -1.52 -4.54
CA ASP A 82 -14.93 -1.38 -4.97
C ASP A 82 -15.78 -2.59 -4.53
N ALA A 83 -15.28 -3.81 -4.74
CA ALA A 83 -15.98 -5.05 -4.37
C ALA A 83 -16.17 -5.21 -2.85
N ASN A 84 -15.34 -4.56 -2.04
CA ASN A 84 -15.46 -4.57 -0.57
C ASN A 84 -16.18 -3.32 -0.01
N GLY A 85 -16.65 -2.41 -0.87
CA GLY A 85 -17.30 -1.17 -0.46
C GLY A 85 -16.38 -0.25 0.36
N LEU A 86 -15.08 -0.27 0.05
CA LEU A 86 -14.05 0.52 0.73
C LEU A 86 -13.64 1.75 -0.08
N SER A 87 -13.84 1.74 -1.39
CA SER A 87 -13.55 2.89 -2.25
C SER A 87 -14.53 4.04 -2.00
N GLU A 88 -14.04 5.28 -2.16
CA GLU A 88 -14.87 6.49 -2.16
C GLU A 88 -15.52 6.79 -3.53
N SER A 89 -15.36 5.89 -4.51
CA SER A 89 -15.87 6.01 -5.90
C SER A 89 -17.38 5.77 -6.04
#